data_AF-A0A4D4LBN4-F1
#
_entry.id   AF-A0A4D4LBN4-F1
#
_cell.length_a   1.000
_cell.length_b   1.000
_cell.length_c   1.000
_cell.angle_alpha   90.00
_cell.angle_beta   90.00
_cell.angle_gamma   90.00
#
_symmetry.space_group_name_H-M   'P 1'
#
loop_
_entity.id
_entity.type
_entity.pdbx_description
1 polymer ?
#
loop_
_entity_poly.entity_id
_entity_poly.type
_entity_poly.pdbx_seq_one_letter_code
_entity_poly.pdbx_strand_id
1 'polypeptide(L)'
;MTNAGRGPTPVLGVELEPKGGEAGRIADGRRARVNEMPWPRTPPSVTDREGPHVPGPRAPRPACALPRPVAIWTHEPSAPGEGGPIDHADGLSRPRRSTPGGLAMSSKESMAGSAESQARLAALSSAITVLQSAKPPFVPEGAEGMTIRVDYPPGDPGLPPHRHSGPAFGYVLEGEMLFELEGEPERVIRAGETFWEPGGDVIHYQDGNNRTDAWSRFIVTMLCAPGRPMVTLVDDEELAQRQHLRAPRPGA
;
A
#
# COMPACT_ATOMS: atom_id res chain seq x y z
N MET A 1 -66.25 -46.64 8.10
CA MET A 1 -64.97 -47.15 8.65
C MET A 1 -64.00 -45.96 8.65
N THR A 2 -64.11 -44.99 9.58
CA THR A 2 -63.41 -44.86 10.90
C THR A 2 -61.90 -45.07 10.77
N ASN A 3 -61.00 -44.13 11.09
CA ASN A 3 -60.80 -43.35 12.34
C ASN A 3 -59.82 -42.19 11.99
N ALA A 4 -59.97 -40.88 12.24
CA ALA A 4 -60.29 -40.03 13.41
C ALA A 4 -59.19 -39.93 14.50
N GLY A 5 -58.79 -38.68 14.83
CA GLY A 5 -58.11 -38.26 16.08
C GLY A 5 -56.97 -37.24 15.89
N ARG A 6 -57.23 -35.92 15.81
CA ARG A 6 -57.28 -34.87 16.88
C ARG A 6 -55.90 -34.35 17.38
N GLY A 7 -55.67 -33.03 17.22
CA GLY A 7 -54.71 -32.20 17.99
C GLY A 7 -55.22 -31.88 19.42
N PRO A 8 -54.84 -30.79 20.14
CA PRO A 8 -54.06 -29.59 19.73
C PRO A 8 -53.08 -28.96 20.80
N THR A 9 -52.31 -27.92 20.40
CA THR A 9 -51.83 -26.66 21.07
C THR A 9 -51.22 -26.55 22.51
N PRO A 10 -50.48 -25.45 22.84
CA PRO A 10 -49.38 -25.39 23.83
C PRO A 10 -49.78 -24.78 25.19
N VAL A 11 -48.84 -24.75 26.16
CA VAL A 11 -49.02 -24.08 27.46
C VAL A 11 -47.79 -23.27 27.86
N LEU A 12 -48.02 -21.99 28.19
CA LEU A 12 -47.14 -21.09 28.93
C LEU A 12 -46.93 -21.58 30.37
N GLY A 13 -45.78 -21.27 30.97
CA GLY A 13 -45.57 -21.32 32.42
C GLY A 13 -44.65 -20.19 32.87
N VAL A 14 -45.19 -19.29 33.69
CA VAL A 14 -44.57 -18.11 34.31
C VAL A 14 -44.49 -18.39 35.81
N GLU A 15 -43.34 -18.15 36.46
CA GLU A 15 -43.23 -17.91 37.92
C GLU A 15 -41.85 -17.29 38.21
N LEU A 16 -41.70 -15.98 38.45
CA LEU A 16 -41.85 -15.22 39.71
C LEU A 16 -40.79 -15.52 40.81
N GLU A 17 -39.84 -14.59 40.90
CA GLU A 17 -38.92 -14.13 42.00
C GLU A 17 -39.52 -14.13 43.44
N PRO A 18 -38.82 -13.76 44.58
CA PRO A 18 -37.46 -13.20 44.79
C PRO A 18 -36.69 -13.68 46.09
N LYS A 19 -35.48 -13.13 46.30
CA LYS A 19 -34.92 -12.51 47.55
C LYS A 19 -33.57 -13.03 48.12
N GLY A 20 -32.65 -12.07 48.29
CA GLY A 20 -31.76 -11.92 49.47
C GLY A 20 -30.29 -12.24 49.25
N GLY A 21 -29.42 -11.27 48.97
CA GLY A 21 -28.48 -10.65 49.95
C GLY A 21 -27.05 -11.21 49.71
N GLU A 22 -25.91 -10.53 49.80
CA GLU A 22 -25.50 -9.18 50.20
C GLU A 22 -24.06 -8.93 49.66
N ALA A 23 -23.78 -7.66 49.35
CA ALA A 23 -22.50 -6.92 49.27
C ALA A 23 -21.19 -7.57 48.76
N GLY A 24 -20.71 -7.04 47.63
CA GLY A 24 -19.28 -6.92 47.30
C GLY A 24 -19.03 -5.62 46.54
N ARG A 25 -18.43 -4.63 47.22
CA ARG A 25 -18.02 -3.34 46.63
C ARG A 25 -16.89 -3.56 45.62
N ILE A 26 -16.88 -2.80 44.53
CA ILE A 26 -15.85 -1.79 44.18
C ILE A 26 -16.35 -1.07 42.92
N ALA A 27 -16.40 0.26 43.02
CA ALA A 27 -16.77 1.15 41.93
C ALA A 27 -15.60 1.29 40.95
N ASP A 28 -15.85 1.06 39.66
CA ASP A 28 -14.99 1.58 38.60
C ASP A 28 -15.72 2.69 37.85
N GLY A 29 -15.29 3.91 38.15
CA GLY A 29 -15.67 5.11 37.47
C GLY A 29 -14.41 5.89 37.16
N ARG A 30 -13.93 5.79 35.93
CA ARG A 30 -13.41 6.93 35.17
C ARG A 30 -13.17 6.59 33.71
N ARG A 31 -13.94 7.24 32.84
CA ARG A 31 -13.65 7.45 31.42
C ARG A 31 -12.20 7.91 31.25
N ALA A 32 -11.42 7.18 30.47
CA ALA A 32 -10.17 7.71 29.93
C ALA A 32 -10.53 8.80 28.91
N ARG A 33 -10.21 10.05 29.26
CA ARG A 33 -10.30 11.18 28.35
C ARG A 33 -9.17 11.08 27.32
N VAL A 34 -9.53 11.19 26.05
CA VAL A 34 -8.60 11.51 24.98
C VAL A 34 -8.08 12.92 25.27
N ASN A 35 -6.78 13.06 25.47
CA ASN A 35 -6.17 14.36 25.71
C ASN A 35 -5.83 14.95 24.33
N GLU A 36 -6.73 15.75 23.79
CA GLU A 36 -6.47 16.57 22.60
C GLU A 36 -5.43 17.63 22.98
N MET A 37 -4.23 17.53 22.42
CA MET A 37 -3.23 18.60 22.50
C MET A 37 -3.56 19.66 21.44
N PRO A 38 -3.83 20.91 21.81
CA PRO A 38 -4.06 21.97 20.83
C PRO A 38 -2.74 22.41 20.20
N TRP A 39 -2.71 22.44 18.86
CA TRP A 39 -1.67 23.06 18.05
C TRP A 39 -1.48 24.54 18.45
N PRO A 40 -0.24 25.07 18.47
CA PRO A 40 -0.02 26.47 18.83
C PRO A 40 -0.64 27.43 17.81
N ARG A 41 -1.30 28.44 18.37
CA ARG A 41 -1.94 29.56 17.68
C ARG A 41 -0.92 30.44 16.95
N THR A 42 -1.38 30.98 15.83
CA THR A 42 -0.83 32.07 15.01
C THR A 42 0.14 33.04 15.71
N PRO A 43 1.30 33.37 15.11
CA PRO A 43 2.11 34.51 15.54
C PRO A 43 1.45 35.85 15.15
N PRO A 44 1.78 36.95 15.86
CA PRO A 44 1.09 38.24 15.73
C PRO A 44 1.40 38.98 14.42
N SER A 45 0.42 39.77 14.00
CA SER A 45 0.50 40.79 12.95
C SER A 45 1.51 41.88 13.32
N VAL A 46 2.55 42.06 12.50
CA VAL A 46 3.36 43.28 12.51
C VAL A 46 2.67 44.30 11.62
N THR A 47 2.02 45.27 12.25
CA THR A 47 1.76 46.58 11.65
C THR A 47 2.89 47.52 12.08
N ASP A 48 3.74 47.96 11.16
CA ASP A 48 3.90 49.39 10.86
C ASP A 48 4.95 49.63 9.75
N ARG A 49 4.50 50.41 8.76
CA ARG A 49 5.22 51.35 7.87
C ARG A 49 6.58 50.93 7.28
N GLU A 50 6.58 50.71 5.95
CA GLU A 50 7.27 51.56 4.96
C GLU A 50 6.56 51.41 3.59
N GLY A 51 6.55 52.48 2.78
CA GLY A 51 5.76 52.59 1.54
C GLY A 51 6.24 51.70 0.38
N PRO A 52 5.44 51.58 -0.71
CA PRO A 52 5.75 50.63 -1.78
C PRO A 52 6.89 51.13 -2.66
N HIS A 53 8.00 50.39 -2.68
CA HIS A 53 8.97 50.44 -3.76
C HIS A 53 8.40 49.68 -4.96
N VAL A 54 8.08 50.40 -6.05
CA VAL A 54 7.59 49.81 -7.30
C VAL A 54 8.77 49.21 -8.07
N PRO A 55 8.85 47.89 -8.28
CA PRO A 55 9.87 47.32 -9.17
C PRO A 55 9.39 47.45 -10.62
N GLY A 56 10.27 47.94 -11.51
CA GLY A 56 10.01 47.96 -12.95
C GLY A 56 9.81 46.55 -13.55
N PRO A 57 9.27 46.45 -14.78
CA PRO A 57 8.87 45.18 -15.37
C PRO A 57 10.08 44.25 -15.57
N ARG A 58 9.99 43.03 -15.02
CA ARG A 58 10.95 41.94 -15.29
C ARG A 58 10.73 41.40 -16.71
N ALA A 59 11.83 41.21 -17.44
CA ALA A 59 11.82 40.52 -18.73
C ALA A 59 11.25 39.10 -18.60
N PRO A 60 10.54 38.57 -19.62
CA PRO A 60 9.99 37.22 -19.57
C PRO A 60 11.11 36.18 -19.53
N ARG A 61 10.97 35.21 -18.63
CA ARG A 61 11.85 34.03 -18.55
C ARG A 61 11.60 33.16 -19.79
N PRO A 62 12.63 32.51 -20.37
CA PRO A 62 12.41 31.56 -21.45
C PRO A 62 11.54 30.40 -20.96
N ALA A 63 10.54 30.03 -21.75
CA ALA A 63 9.68 28.89 -21.48
C ALA A 63 10.52 27.61 -21.37
N CYS A 64 10.43 26.90 -20.24
CA CYS A 64 10.89 25.52 -20.17
C CYS A 64 10.01 24.69 -21.11
N ALA A 65 10.60 24.15 -22.16
CA ALA A 65 9.95 23.18 -23.02
C ALA A 65 9.54 21.95 -22.19
N LEU A 66 8.27 21.58 -22.26
CA LEU A 66 7.77 20.33 -21.68
C LEU A 66 8.38 19.14 -22.45
N PRO A 67 8.81 18.06 -21.78
CA PRO A 67 9.22 16.85 -22.47
C PRO A 67 8.01 16.22 -23.19
N ARG A 68 8.25 15.68 -24.38
CA ARG A 68 7.25 15.00 -25.21
C ARG A 68 6.73 13.73 -24.51
N PRO A 69 5.46 13.31 -24.72
CA PRO A 69 4.98 12.03 -24.21
C PRO A 69 5.80 10.88 -24.79
N VAL A 70 6.24 9.97 -23.92
CA VAL A 70 6.93 8.74 -24.31
C VAL A 70 5.86 7.76 -24.82
N ALA A 71 6.04 7.28 -26.05
CA ALA A 71 5.16 6.29 -26.67
C ALA A 71 5.18 4.96 -25.90
N ILE A 72 4.02 4.33 -25.79
CA ILE A 72 3.84 2.96 -25.28
C ILE A 72 4.61 2.03 -26.24
N TRP A 73 5.68 1.41 -25.74
CA TRP A 73 6.44 0.42 -26.49
C TRP A 73 5.72 -0.93 -26.42
N THR A 74 5.24 -1.42 -27.56
CA THR A 74 4.92 -2.85 -27.75
C THR A 74 6.16 -3.53 -28.32
N HIS A 75 6.72 -4.51 -27.62
CA HIS A 75 7.74 -5.41 -28.20
C HIS A 75 7.10 -6.77 -28.54
N GLU A 76 7.36 -7.24 -29.76
CA GLU A 76 7.15 -8.63 -30.17
C GLU A 76 8.18 -9.55 -29.49
N PRO A 77 7.79 -10.78 -29.07
CA PRO A 77 8.71 -11.72 -28.46
C PRO A 77 9.57 -12.44 -29.52
N SER A 78 10.88 -12.48 -29.28
CA SER A 78 11.84 -13.31 -30.03
C SER A 78 11.88 -14.75 -29.48
N ALA A 79 12.07 -15.73 -30.37
CA ALA A 79 12.05 -17.16 -30.10
C ALA A 79 13.21 -17.67 -29.21
N PRO A 80 13.06 -18.82 -28.51
CA PRO A 80 14.08 -19.34 -27.60
C PRO A 80 15.20 -20.11 -28.32
N GLY A 81 16.45 -19.84 -27.90
CA GLY A 81 17.65 -20.59 -28.30
C GLY A 81 17.90 -21.81 -27.43
N GLU A 82 18.40 -22.88 -28.05
CA GLU A 82 18.60 -24.22 -27.51
C GLU A 82 19.75 -24.33 -26.49
N GLY A 83 19.58 -25.25 -25.54
CA GLY A 83 20.55 -25.58 -24.49
C GLY A 83 21.63 -26.59 -24.92
N GLY A 84 22.81 -26.46 -24.31
CA GLY A 84 23.89 -27.45 -24.37
C GLY A 84 24.14 -28.10 -23.00
N PRO A 85 24.61 -29.36 -22.95
CA PRO A 85 24.69 -30.14 -21.72
C PRO A 85 25.96 -29.86 -20.91
N ILE A 86 25.85 -30.01 -19.58
CA ILE A 86 26.96 -30.01 -18.64
C ILE A 86 27.20 -31.44 -18.15
N ASP A 87 28.41 -31.93 -18.39
CA ASP A 87 28.90 -33.27 -18.05
C ASP A 87 29.10 -33.46 -16.54
N HIS A 88 28.73 -34.65 -16.07
CA HIS A 88 29.09 -35.20 -14.77
C HIS A 88 30.52 -35.78 -14.82
N ALA A 89 31.34 -35.49 -13.80
CA ALA A 89 32.54 -36.27 -13.54
C ALA A 89 32.74 -36.52 -12.04
N ASP A 90 32.77 -37.80 -11.72
CA ASP A 90 33.06 -38.42 -10.44
C ASP A 90 34.53 -38.26 -10.01
N GLY A 91 34.72 -38.37 -8.69
CA GLY A 91 35.93 -37.99 -7.98
C GLY A 91 37.10 -38.99 -8.00
N LEU A 92 38.21 -38.54 -7.42
CA LEU A 92 39.30 -39.41 -6.98
C LEU A 92 39.88 -38.91 -5.66
N SER A 93 40.07 -39.85 -4.74
CA SER A 93 40.45 -39.66 -3.34
C SER A 93 41.97 -39.66 -3.11
N ARG A 94 42.35 -38.91 -2.04
CA ARG A 94 43.54 -39.01 -1.15
C ARG A 94 44.89 -38.46 -1.65
N PRO A 95 45.90 -38.18 -0.76
CA PRO A 95 45.95 -38.26 0.72
C PRO A 95 46.58 -37.01 1.42
N ARG A 96 46.51 -36.91 2.77
CA ARG A 96 47.67 -36.56 3.64
C ARG A 96 47.33 -36.56 5.14
N ARG A 97 48.36 -36.87 5.94
CA ARG A 97 48.38 -37.04 7.39
C ARG A 97 49.16 -35.87 8.03
N SER A 98 48.86 -35.60 9.31
CA SER A 98 49.58 -34.74 10.30
C SER A 98 49.46 -33.22 10.07
N THR A 99 49.16 -32.35 11.05
CA THR A 99 49.50 -32.26 12.50
C THR A 99 48.45 -31.40 13.25
N PRO A 100 48.32 -31.51 14.60
CA PRO A 100 47.58 -30.53 15.41
C PRO A 100 48.54 -29.41 15.85
N GLY A 101 48.36 -28.21 15.31
CA GLY A 101 49.10 -27.01 15.71
C GLY A 101 48.11 -25.87 15.88
N GLY A 102 47.78 -25.55 17.13
CA GLY A 102 46.83 -24.50 17.46
C GLY A 102 47.36 -23.11 17.14
N LEU A 103 46.49 -22.28 16.57
CA LEU A 103 46.42 -20.85 16.86
C LEU A 103 44.97 -20.59 17.26
N ALA A 104 44.72 -20.48 18.57
CA ALA A 104 43.45 -19.98 19.07
C ALA A 104 43.38 -18.48 18.73
N MET A 105 42.73 -18.14 17.61
CA MET A 105 42.33 -16.77 17.34
C MET A 105 41.41 -16.34 18.49
N SER A 106 41.84 -15.31 19.21
CA SER A 106 41.16 -14.72 20.35
C SER A 106 39.71 -14.39 20.00
N SER A 107 38.77 -15.14 20.57
CA SER A 107 37.32 -14.96 20.45
C SER A 107 36.80 -13.62 21.01
N LYS A 108 37.70 -12.74 21.47
CA LYS A 108 37.35 -11.39 21.96
C LYS A 108 37.08 -10.38 20.84
N GLU A 109 37.64 -10.59 19.64
CA GLU A 109 37.37 -9.68 18.51
C GLU A 109 35.97 -9.89 17.89
N SER A 110 35.41 -11.11 17.94
CA SER A 110 34.10 -11.38 17.32
C SER A 110 32.90 -10.86 18.14
N MET A 111 33.04 -10.74 19.46
CA MET A 111 31.98 -10.23 20.32
C MET A 111 31.83 -8.70 20.25
N ALA A 112 32.93 -7.97 20.07
CA ALA A 112 32.92 -6.52 19.91
C ALA A 112 32.22 -6.09 18.61
N GLY A 113 32.47 -6.80 17.51
CA GLY A 113 31.80 -6.55 16.23
C GLY A 113 30.28 -6.82 16.26
N SER A 114 29.83 -7.73 17.12
CA SER A 114 28.40 -8.03 17.32
C SER A 114 27.67 -6.90 18.06
N ALA A 115 28.28 -6.34 19.11
CA ALA A 115 27.69 -5.24 19.88
C ALA A 115 27.59 -3.94 19.07
N GLU A 116 28.64 -3.60 18.29
CA GLU A 116 28.63 -2.43 17.42
C GLU A 116 27.62 -2.59 16.26
N SER A 117 27.54 -3.79 15.67
CA SER A 117 26.54 -4.09 14.65
C SER A 117 25.11 -3.99 15.18
N GLN A 118 24.86 -4.48 16.40
CA GLN A 118 23.56 -4.37 17.05
C GLN A 118 23.19 -2.92 17.39
N ALA A 119 24.14 -2.14 17.91
CA ALA A 119 23.92 -0.72 18.18
C ALA A 119 23.62 0.07 16.89
N ARG A 120 24.33 -0.26 15.80
CA ARG A 120 24.08 0.34 14.48
C ARG A 120 22.71 -0.07 13.91
N LEU A 121 22.30 -1.33 14.04
CA LEU A 121 20.96 -1.78 13.63
C LEU A 121 19.84 -1.14 14.47
N ALA A 122 20.07 -0.94 15.77
CA ALA A 122 19.12 -0.24 16.64
C ALA A 122 19.00 1.24 16.25
N ALA A 123 20.12 1.91 15.96
CA ALA A 123 20.13 3.29 15.49
C ALA A 123 19.51 3.45 14.10
N LEU A 124 19.71 2.49 13.19
CA LEU A 124 19.03 2.49 11.89
C LEU A 124 17.54 2.25 12.04
N SER A 125 17.13 1.36 12.95
CA SER A 125 15.72 1.10 13.25
C SER A 125 14.98 2.36 13.72
N SER A 126 15.63 3.27 14.45
CA SER A 126 15.00 4.53 14.88
C SER A 126 14.89 5.58 13.77
N ALA A 127 15.66 5.45 12.69
CA ALA A 127 15.59 6.32 11.52
C ALA A 127 14.59 5.84 10.45
N ILE A 128 14.11 4.60 10.55
CA ILE A 128 13.21 3.98 9.57
C ILE A 128 11.77 4.10 10.05
N THR A 129 10.92 4.71 9.23
CA THR A 129 9.47 4.66 9.41
C THR A 129 8.88 3.74 8.35
N VAL A 130 8.20 2.67 8.78
CA VAL A 130 7.43 1.82 7.86
C VAL A 130 6.14 2.56 7.52
N LEU A 131 6.02 3.00 6.27
CA LEU A 131 4.81 3.68 5.79
C LEU A 131 3.70 2.69 5.43
N GLN A 132 4.08 1.52 4.90
CA GLN A 132 3.15 0.45 4.55
C GLN A 132 3.79 -0.93 4.71
N SER A 133 2.98 -1.89 5.12
CA SER A 133 3.27 -3.32 5.01
C SER A 133 2.03 -4.02 4.45
N ALA A 134 2.18 -4.75 3.35
CA ALA A 134 1.11 -5.52 2.75
C ALA A 134 1.66 -6.86 2.27
N LYS A 135 0.86 -7.92 2.45
CA LYS A 135 1.16 -9.26 1.96
C LYS A 135 0.32 -9.51 0.71
N PRO A 136 0.90 -9.43 -0.49
CA PRO A 136 0.12 -9.68 -1.70
C PRO A 136 -0.31 -11.16 -1.75
N PRO A 137 -1.47 -11.46 -2.35
CA PRO A 137 -1.96 -12.83 -2.47
C PRO A 137 -1.04 -13.69 -3.36
N PHE A 138 -0.34 -13.06 -4.31
CA PHE A 138 0.64 -13.69 -5.17
C PHE A 138 1.65 -12.66 -5.71
N VAL A 139 2.78 -13.14 -6.22
CA VAL A 139 3.70 -12.39 -7.09
C VAL A 139 3.94 -13.28 -8.31
N PRO A 140 3.78 -12.80 -9.55
CA PRO A 140 4.03 -13.61 -10.74
C PRO A 140 5.44 -14.23 -10.74
N GLU A 141 5.56 -15.47 -11.22
CA GLU A 141 6.88 -16.07 -11.43
C GLU A 141 7.65 -15.27 -12.49
N GLY A 142 8.91 -14.94 -12.20
CA GLY A 142 9.73 -14.09 -13.06
C GLY A 142 9.22 -12.65 -13.19
N ALA A 143 8.48 -12.14 -12.19
CA ALA A 143 7.90 -10.81 -12.22
C ALA A 143 8.91 -9.72 -12.62
N GLU A 144 8.46 -8.82 -13.48
CA GLU A 144 9.16 -7.61 -13.85
C GLU A 144 8.76 -6.47 -12.90
N GLY A 145 9.77 -5.86 -12.27
CA GLY A 145 9.60 -4.69 -11.41
C GLY A 145 9.54 -3.42 -12.25
N MET A 146 8.42 -2.71 -12.21
CA MET A 146 8.24 -1.43 -12.91
C MET A 146 7.93 -0.33 -11.91
N THR A 147 8.70 0.76 -11.93
CA THR A 147 8.39 1.97 -11.16
C THR A 147 8.06 3.11 -12.10
N ILE A 148 6.88 3.69 -11.93
CA ILE A 148 6.41 4.82 -12.73
C ILE A 148 6.17 6.04 -11.84
N ARG A 149 6.19 7.22 -12.46
CA ARG A 149 5.59 8.43 -11.90
C ARG A 149 4.39 8.80 -12.76
N VAL A 150 3.27 9.08 -12.10
CA VAL A 150 2.05 9.59 -12.73
C VAL A 150 1.90 11.06 -12.35
N ASP A 151 1.58 11.89 -13.35
CA ASP A 151 1.45 13.34 -13.24
C ASP A 151 0.07 13.76 -13.78
N TYR A 152 -0.93 13.87 -12.91
CA TYR A 152 -2.29 14.26 -13.31
C TYR A 152 -2.54 15.77 -13.09
N PRO A 153 -2.95 16.53 -14.13
CA PRO A 153 -3.33 17.92 -13.98
C PRO A 153 -4.62 18.07 -13.13
N PRO A 154 -4.97 19.29 -12.71
CA PRO A 154 -6.20 19.52 -11.95
C PRO A 154 -7.46 18.99 -12.67
N GLY A 155 -8.25 18.19 -11.97
CA GLY A 155 -9.51 17.62 -12.44
C GLY A 155 -9.39 16.44 -13.41
N ASP A 156 -8.18 15.92 -13.63
CA ASP A 156 -7.98 14.76 -14.50
C ASP A 156 -8.70 13.52 -13.93
N PRO A 157 -9.50 12.78 -14.73
CA PRO A 157 -10.23 11.62 -14.25
C PRO A 157 -9.34 10.41 -13.94
N GLY A 158 -8.08 10.42 -14.36
CA GLY A 158 -7.17 9.28 -14.24
C GLY A 158 -7.31 8.28 -15.39
N LEU A 159 -6.74 7.08 -15.18
CA LEU A 159 -6.88 5.97 -16.12
C LEU A 159 -8.31 5.41 -16.07
N PRO A 160 -8.86 4.92 -17.21
CA PRO A 160 -10.05 4.11 -17.18
C PRO A 160 -9.88 2.88 -16.27
N PRO A 161 -10.98 2.24 -15.83
CA PRO A 161 -10.90 1.04 -15.00
C PRO A 161 -9.97 -0.02 -15.58
N HIS A 162 -9.07 -0.53 -14.75
CA HIS A 162 -7.98 -1.40 -15.20
C HIS A 162 -7.56 -2.40 -14.12
N ARG A 163 -6.69 -3.35 -14.52
CA ARG A 163 -6.05 -4.31 -13.61
C ARG A 163 -4.57 -4.47 -13.92
N HIS A 164 -3.79 -4.83 -12.91
CA HIS A 164 -2.39 -5.21 -13.05
C HIS A 164 -2.22 -6.72 -13.00
N SER A 165 -1.25 -7.27 -13.72
CA SER A 165 -0.97 -8.72 -13.71
C SER A 165 -0.32 -9.23 -12.41
N GLY A 166 0.03 -8.34 -11.49
CA GLY A 166 0.55 -8.63 -10.15
C GLY A 166 0.45 -7.40 -9.24
N PRO A 167 1.01 -7.42 -8.03
CA PRO A 167 0.75 -6.40 -7.02
C PRO A 167 1.41 -5.05 -7.37
N ALA A 168 0.74 -3.96 -6.98
CA ALA A 168 1.20 -2.59 -7.16
C ALA A 168 1.26 -1.87 -5.81
N PHE A 169 2.31 -1.07 -5.59
CA PHE A 169 2.56 -0.33 -4.36
C PHE A 169 2.83 1.13 -4.69
N GLY A 170 1.99 2.02 -4.16
CA GLY A 170 2.00 3.43 -4.49
C GLY A 170 2.31 4.36 -3.32
N TYR A 171 2.79 5.55 -3.65
CA TYR A 171 3.03 6.64 -2.71
C TYR A 171 2.70 7.98 -3.36
N VAL A 172 1.86 8.79 -2.72
CA VAL A 172 1.48 10.10 -3.23
C VAL A 172 2.53 11.13 -2.85
N LEU A 173 3.10 11.78 -3.86
CA LEU A 173 4.13 12.82 -3.73
C LEU A 173 3.53 14.21 -3.52
N GLU A 174 2.43 14.51 -4.23
CA GLU A 174 1.80 15.82 -4.28
C GLU A 174 0.31 15.69 -4.51
N GLY A 175 -0.48 16.60 -3.93
CA GLY A 175 -1.91 16.69 -4.17
C GLY A 175 -2.73 15.58 -3.50
N GLU A 176 -3.82 15.20 -4.17
CA GLU A 176 -4.76 14.20 -3.70
C GLU A 176 -5.22 13.30 -4.86
N MET A 177 -5.16 11.99 -4.65
CA MET A 177 -5.66 10.96 -5.56
C MET A 177 -7.00 10.45 -5.05
N LEU A 178 -8.02 10.39 -5.91
CA LEU A 178 -9.23 9.62 -5.64
C LEU A 178 -8.96 8.18 -6.03
N PHE A 179 -8.95 7.29 -5.04
CA PHE A 179 -8.61 5.88 -5.18
C PHE A 179 -9.82 5.00 -4.94
N GLU A 180 -10.09 4.06 -5.85
CA GLU A 180 -11.17 3.09 -5.71
C GLU A 180 -10.76 1.71 -6.22
N LEU A 181 -10.87 0.71 -5.37
CA LEU A 181 -10.56 -0.69 -5.67
C LEU A 181 -11.84 -1.53 -5.57
N GLU A 182 -11.96 -2.58 -6.39
CA GLU A 182 -13.09 -3.50 -6.32
C GLU A 182 -13.30 -4.04 -4.90
N GLY A 183 -14.56 -3.99 -4.43
CA GLY A 183 -14.92 -4.37 -3.06
C GLY A 183 -14.58 -3.35 -1.97
N GLU A 184 -13.91 -2.24 -2.29
CA GLU A 184 -13.57 -1.17 -1.35
C GLU A 184 -14.29 0.15 -1.70
N PRO A 185 -14.78 0.92 -0.71
CA PRO A 185 -15.26 2.28 -0.97
C PRO A 185 -14.15 3.18 -1.52
N GLU A 186 -14.54 4.09 -2.42
CA GLU A 186 -13.64 5.16 -2.87
C GLU A 186 -13.13 5.99 -1.69
N ARG A 187 -11.88 6.43 -1.77
CA ARG A 187 -11.23 7.25 -0.74
C ARG A 187 -10.20 8.20 -1.33
N VAL A 188 -9.96 9.29 -0.63
CA VAL A 188 -8.92 10.26 -0.99
C VAL A 188 -7.60 9.89 -0.32
N ILE A 189 -6.54 9.76 -1.12
CA ILE A 189 -5.17 9.50 -0.69
C ILE A 189 -4.32 10.75 -0.95
N ARG A 190 -3.70 11.27 0.10
CA ARG A 190 -3.02 12.57 0.11
C ARG A 190 -1.51 12.42 0.01
N ALA A 191 -0.85 13.50 -0.40
CA ALA A 191 0.61 13.61 -0.35
C ALA A 191 1.16 13.13 1.01
N GLY A 192 2.12 12.21 0.97
CA GLY A 192 2.68 11.57 2.16
C GLY A 192 2.10 10.20 2.49
N GLU A 193 0.98 9.81 1.88
CA GLU A 193 0.28 8.55 2.13
C GLU A 193 0.62 7.49 1.07
N THR A 194 0.49 6.22 1.47
CA THR A 194 0.71 5.05 0.61
C THR A 194 -0.60 4.41 0.19
N PHE A 195 -0.55 3.65 -0.90
CA PHE A 195 -1.63 2.77 -1.34
C PHE A 195 -1.06 1.48 -1.91
N TRP A 196 -1.91 0.47 -2.11
CA TRP A 196 -1.52 -0.72 -2.85
C TRP A 196 -2.72 -1.42 -3.45
N GLU A 197 -2.43 -2.25 -4.43
CA GLU A 197 -3.38 -3.05 -5.17
C GLU A 197 -2.88 -4.49 -5.19
N PRO A 198 -3.75 -5.48 -4.95
CA PRO A 198 -3.36 -6.89 -4.93
C PRO A 198 -2.98 -7.43 -6.32
N GLY A 199 -3.43 -6.76 -7.38
CA GLY A 199 -3.30 -7.23 -8.77
C GLY A 199 -4.18 -8.43 -9.08
N GLY A 200 -3.95 -9.01 -10.26
CA GLY A 200 -4.72 -10.15 -10.77
C GLY A 200 -6.08 -9.71 -11.27
N ASP A 201 -7.14 -10.26 -10.68
CA ASP A 201 -8.51 -10.06 -11.14
C ASP A 201 -9.21 -8.85 -10.50
N VAL A 202 -8.58 -8.21 -9.52
CA VAL A 202 -9.14 -7.04 -8.84
C VAL A 202 -9.04 -5.81 -9.74
N ILE A 203 -10.16 -5.09 -9.90
CA ILE A 203 -10.25 -3.88 -10.71
C ILE A 203 -9.90 -2.65 -9.87
N HIS A 204 -8.98 -1.83 -10.38
CA HIS A 204 -8.77 -0.46 -9.96
C HIS A 204 -9.71 0.44 -10.77
N TYR A 205 -10.72 1.01 -10.12
CA TYR A 205 -11.78 1.77 -10.77
C TYR A 205 -11.42 3.25 -10.96
N GLN A 206 -10.67 3.84 -10.03
CA GLN A 206 -10.33 5.27 -10.04
C GLN A 206 -8.95 5.52 -9.43
N ASP A 207 -8.13 6.33 -10.11
CA ASP A 207 -6.86 6.90 -9.64
C ASP A 207 -6.77 8.41 -9.94
N GLY A 208 -7.90 9.05 -10.22
CA GLY A 208 -7.97 10.42 -10.72
C GLY A 208 -7.52 11.48 -9.72
N ASN A 209 -7.32 12.70 -10.21
CA ASN A 209 -7.00 13.84 -9.37
C ASN A 209 -8.26 14.33 -8.64
N ASN A 210 -8.29 14.21 -7.32
CA ASN A 210 -9.42 14.66 -6.49
C ASN A 210 -9.55 16.20 -6.46
N ARG A 211 -8.51 16.93 -6.89
CA ARG A 211 -8.48 18.39 -6.88
C ARG A 211 -8.66 18.97 -8.27
N THR A 212 -9.40 20.06 -8.37
CA THR A 212 -9.62 20.83 -9.60
C THR A 212 -8.72 22.08 -9.70
N ASP A 213 -7.89 22.33 -8.69
CA ASP A 213 -7.04 23.52 -8.57
C ASP A 213 -5.53 23.22 -8.43
N ALA A 214 -5.13 21.95 -8.28
CA ALA A 214 -3.75 21.55 -8.05
C ALA A 214 -3.41 20.23 -8.76
N TRP A 215 -2.12 19.98 -8.97
CA TRP A 215 -1.62 18.71 -9.53
C TRP A 215 -1.75 17.58 -8.51
N SER A 216 -1.94 16.36 -9.01
CA SER A 216 -1.76 15.12 -8.25
C SER A 216 -0.59 14.36 -8.86
N ARG A 217 0.41 14.02 -8.03
CA ARG A 217 1.60 13.27 -8.47
C ARG A 217 1.85 12.13 -7.51
N PHE A 218 2.12 10.96 -8.06
CA PHE A 218 2.40 9.77 -7.27
C PHE A 218 3.36 8.85 -8.00
N ILE A 219 4.03 7.99 -7.24
CA ILE A 219 4.85 6.90 -7.77
C ILE A 219 4.14 5.58 -7.51
N VAL A 220 4.30 4.64 -8.43
CA VAL A 220 3.82 3.26 -8.27
C VAL A 220 4.93 2.31 -8.64
N THR A 221 5.22 1.35 -7.78
CA THR A 221 6.07 0.19 -8.08
C THR A 221 5.20 -1.05 -8.20
N MET A 222 5.22 -1.68 -9.37
CA MET A 222 4.44 -2.86 -9.70
C MET A 222 5.37 -4.07 -9.91
N LEU A 223 4.88 -5.25 -9.56
CA LEU A 223 5.50 -6.53 -9.89
C LEU A 223 4.60 -7.27 -10.88
N CYS A 224 4.76 -6.98 -12.17
CA CYS A 224 3.89 -7.53 -13.21
C CYS A 224 4.46 -8.82 -13.81
N ALA A 225 3.61 -9.63 -14.43
CA ALA A 225 4.06 -10.79 -15.18
C ALA A 225 4.99 -10.36 -16.33
N PRO A 226 6.09 -11.09 -16.59
CA PRO A 226 7.09 -10.70 -17.57
C PRO A 226 6.49 -10.57 -18.98
N GLY A 227 6.85 -9.51 -19.70
CA GLY A 227 6.39 -9.27 -21.07
C GLY A 227 4.91 -8.93 -21.21
N ARG A 228 4.21 -8.61 -20.10
CA ARG A 228 2.82 -8.13 -20.14
C ARG A 228 2.76 -6.60 -20.08
N PRO A 229 1.70 -5.99 -20.64
CA PRO A 229 1.43 -4.57 -20.40
C PRO A 229 1.33 -4.25 -18.92
N MET A 230 1.69 -3.00 -18.57
CA MET A 230 1.59 -2.47 -17.21
C MET A 230 0.16 -2.52 -16.66
N VAL A 231 -0.82 -2.20 -17.51
CA VAL A 231 -2.25 -2.23 -17.20
C VAL A 231 -3.00 -2.99 -18.28
N THR A 232 -4.03 -3.73 -17.88
CA THR A 232 -5.06 -4.25 -18.78
C THR A 232 -6.34 -3.47 -18.52
N LEU A 233 -6.84 -2.75 -19.53
CA LEU A 233 -8.11 -2.04 -19.42
C LEU A 233 -9.27 -3.03 -19.33
N VAL A 234 -10.29 -2.67 -18.55
CA VAL A 234 -11.55 -3.42 -18.43
C VAL A 234 -12.58 -2.80 -19.36
N ASP A 235 -13.27 -3.63 -20.14
CA ASP A 235 -14.32 -3.15 -21.05
C ASP A 235 -15.67 -2.93 -20.34
N ASP A 236 -16.56 -2.20 -21.00
CA ASP A 236 -17.86 -1.81 -20.46
C ASP A 236 -18.76 -3.02 -20.15
N GLU A 237 -18.61 -4.13 -20.89
CA GLU A 237 -19.39 -5.34 -20.67
C GLU A 237 -18.98 -6.00 -19.34
N GLU A 238 -17.68 -6.17 -19.10
CA GLU A 238 -17.17 -6.70 -17.84
C GLU A 238 -17.50 -5.76 -16.67
N LEU A 239 -17.37 -4.44 -16.84
CA LEU A 239 -17.75 -3.45 -15.82
C LEU A 239 -19.23 -3.56 -15.44
N ALA A 240 -20.12 -3.78 -16.41
CA ALA A 240 -21.53 -4.00 -16.14
C ALA A 240 -21.77 -5.32 -15.37
N GLN A 241 -21.09 -6.40 -15.75
CA GLN A 241 -21.18 -7.69 -15.07
C GLN A 241 -20.69 -7.60 -13.61
N ARG A 242 -19.63 -6.82 -13.35
CA ARG A 242 -19.02 -6.67 -12.03
C ARG A 242 -19.55 -5.51 -11.21
N GLN A 243 -20.55 -4.77 -11.68
CA GLN A 243 -21.13 -3.64 -10.94
C GLN A 243 -21.53 -4.00 -9.51
N HIS A 244 -22.00 -5.23 -9.29
CA HIS A 244 -22.38 -5.75 -7.98
C HIS A 244 -21.21 -5.96 -7.00
N LEU A 245 -19.97 -5.97 -7.48
CA LEU A 245 -18.74 -6.07 -6.69
C LEU A 245 -18.16 -4.69 -6.33
N ARG A 246 -18.58 -3.64 -7.03
CA ARG A 246 -18.16 -2.27 -6.75
C ARG A 246 -18.88 -1.76 -5.50
N ALA A 247 -18.13 -1.20 -4.56
CA ALA A 247 -18.71 -0.67 -3.34
C ALA A 247 -19.68 0.48 -3.66
N PRO A 248 -20.75 0.67 -2.86
CA PRO A 248 -21.61 1.85 -2.99
C PRO A 248 -20.81 3.14 -2.82
N ARG A 249 -21.18 4.18 -3.57
CA ARG A 249 -20.54 5.49 -3.40
C ARG A 249 -20.83 6.07 -2.02
N PRO A 250 -19.85 6.70 -1.38
CA PRO A 250 -20.07 7.48 -0.17
C PRO A 250 -21.15 8.56 -0.43
N GLY A 251 -22.35 8.36 0.14
CA GLY A 251 -23.47 9.29 0.03
C GLY A 251 -24.51 8.98 -1.05
N ALA A 252 -24.45 7.82 -1.71
CA ALA A 252 -25.52 7.29 -2.56
C ALA A 252 -26.61 6.55 -1.76
#